data_AF-A0A0Q9X5B6-F1
#
_entry.id   AF-A0A0Q9X5B6-F1
#
_cell.length_a   1.000
_cell.length_b   1.000
_cell.length_c   1.000
_cell.angle_alpha   90.00
_cell.angle_beta   90.00
_cell.angle_gamma   90.00
#
_symmetry.space_group_name_H-M   'P 1'
#
loop_
_entity.id
_entity.type
_entity.pdbx_description
1 polymer ?
#
loop_
_entity_poly.entity_id
_entity_poly.type
_entity_poly.pdbx_seq_one_letter_code
_entity_poly.pdbx_strand_id
1 'polypeptide(L)'
;METRMAMQSRHQLEWHFKEQITKMSGLLGSKATKFNDIFRSLLLESKTQFHMMFMRTYGVIYQKNSDVFSDLFNELEKYFAHGRVDLMEVMDKFFSTLYRKMFTVLNSQYAFDENFGGKLQTCETAKYH
;
A
#
# COMPACT_ATOMS: atom_id res chain seq x y z
N MET A 1 -34.73 28.71 -41.41
CA MET A 1 -33.67 29.40 -40.63
C MET A 1 -33.60 28.87 -39.20
N GLU A 2 -34.73 28.73 -38.51
CA GLU A 2 -34.81 28.22 -37.12
C GLU A 2 -34.18 26.84 -36.92
N THR A 3 -34.45 25.86 -37.79
CA THR A 3 -33.84 24.51 -37.71
C THR A 3 -32.32 24.53 -37.77
N ARG A 4 -31.75 25.42 -38.59
CA ARG A 4 -30.28 25.61 -38.70
C ARG A 4 -29.71 26.21 -37.42
N MET A 5 -30.41 27.18 -36.83
CA MET A 5 -30.02 27.79 -35.55
C MET A 5 -30.10 26.79 -34.39
N ALA A 6 -31.16 25.97 -34.34
CA ALA A 6 -31.31 24.91 -33.34
C ALA A 6 -30.20 23.86 -33.45
N MET A 7 -29.86 23.43 -34.68
CA MET A 7 -28.76 22.50 -34.91
C MET A 7 -27.41 23.09 -34.49
N GLN A 8 -27.16 24.36 -34.82
CA GLN A 8 -25.93 25.06 -34.44
C GLN A 8 -25.80 25.21 -32.92
N SER A 9 -26.89 25.56 -32.23
CA SER A 9 -26.91 25.65 -30.76
C SER A 9 -26.61 24.30 -30.10
N ARG A 10 -27.22 23.21 -30.59
CA ARG A 10 -26.94 21.85 -30.10
C ARG A 10 -25.48 21.46 -30.28
N HIS A 11 -24.92 21.74 -31.45
CA HIS A 11 -23.52 21.42 -31.73
C HIS A 11 -22.55 22.20 -30.82
N GLN A 12 -22.80 23.50 -30.60
CA GLN A 12 -22.00 24.31 -29.68
C GLN A 12 -22.06 23.78 -28.25
N LEU A 13 -23.25 23.40 -27.77
CA LEU A 13 -23.43 22.83 -26.44
C LEU A 13 -22.66 21.51 -26.30
N GLU A 14 -22.83 20.58 -27.25
CA GLU A 14 -22.13 19.29 -27.25
C GLU A 14 -20.61 19.47 -27.29
N TRP A 15 -20.11 20.42 -28.08
CA TRP A 15 -18.69 20.73 -28.17
C TRP A 15 -18.14 21.26 -26.85
N HIS A 16 -18.78 22.27 -26.25
CA HIS A 16 -18.37 22.83 -24.96
C HIS A 16 -18.44 21.78 -23.84
N PHE A 17 -19.51 20.98 -23.81
CA PHE A 17 -19.66 19.93 -22.81
C PHE A 17 -18.55 18.87 -22.93
N LYS A 18 -18.24 18.44 -24.16
CA LYS A 18 -17.14 17.51 -24.42
C LYS A 18 -15.79 18.09 -24.01
N GLU A 19 -15.52 19.37 -24.30
CA GLU A 19 -14.29 20.04 -23.91
C GLU A 19 -14.13 20.07 -22.38
N GLN A 20 -15.17 20.47 -21.65
CA GLN A 20 -15.14 20.53 -20.18
C GLN A 20 -14.97 19.15 -19.56
N ILE A 21 -15.68 18.13 -20.05
CA ILE A 21 -15.51 16.75 -19.59
C ILE A 21 -14.09 16.26 -19.85
N THR A 22 -13.56 16.49 -21.04
CA THR A 22 -12.21 16.05 -21.40
C THR A 22 -11.16 16.71 -20.51
N LYS A 23 -11.31 18.01 -20.25
CA LYS A 23 -10.45 18.76 -19.34
C LYS A 23 -10.53 18.22 -17.91
N MET A 24 -11.75 18.01 -17.39
CA MET A 24 -11.95 17.47 -16.04
C MET A 24 -11.38 16.06 -15.91
N SER A 25 -11.65 15.19 -16.88
CA SER A 25 -11.11 13.82 -16.92
C SER A 25 -9.59 13.83 -16.99
N GLY A 26 -8.99 14.71 -17.79
CA GLY A 26 -7.54 14.86 -17.88
C GLY A 26 -6.93 15.34 -16.56
N LEU A 27 -7.56 16.31 -15.90
CA LEU A 27 -7.12 16.78 -14.57
C LEU A 27 -7.21 15.67 -13.53
N LEU A 28 -8.34 14.98 -13.42
CA LEU A 28 -8.51 13.88 -12.47
C LEU A 28 -7.52 12.74 -12.75
N GLY A 29 -7.33 12.38 -14.02
CA GLY A 29 -6.34 11.39 -14.44
C GLY A 29 -4.93 11.78 -14.02
N SER A 30 -4.52 13.03 -14.30
CA SER A 30 -3.19 13.52 -13.90
C SER A 30 -2.97 13.52 -12.38
N LYS A 31 -4.02 13.82 -11.59
CA LYS A 31 -3.97 13.81 -10.12
C LYS A 31 -3.87 12.38 -9.59
N ALA A 32 -4.62 11.45 -10.17
CA ALA A 32 -4.55 10.04 -9.81
C ALA A 32 -3.15 9.46 -10.07
N THR A 33 -2.56 9.74 -11.25
CA THR A 33 -1.18 9.30 -11.57
C THR A 33 -0.18 9.90 -10.58
N LYS A 34 -0.25 11.21 -10.32
CA LYS A 34 0.65 11.87 -9.36
C LYS A 34 0.54 11.30 -7.95
N PHE A 35 -0.67 10.99 -7.50
CA PHE A 35 -0.89 10.34 -6.20
C PHE A 35 -0.23 8.97 -6.14
N ASN A 36 -0.44 8.14 -7.17
CA ASN A 36 0.20 6.83 -7.29
C ASN A 36 1.74 6.94 -7.26
N ASP A 37 2.32 7.93 -7.95
CA ASP A 37 3.78 8.12 -7.97
C ASP A 37 4.34 8.52 -6.61
N ILE A 38 3.66 9.43 -5.90
CA ILE A 38 4.04 9.83 -4.54
C ILE A 38 3.99 8.63 -3.60
N PHE A 39 2.93 7.83 -3.68
CA PHE A 39 2.77 6.66 -2.81
C PHE A 39 3.83 5.59 -3.07
N ARG A 40 4.13 5.30 -4.35
CA ARG A 40 5.21 4.38 -4.73
C ARG A 40 6.57 4.86 -4.22
N SER A 41 6.86 6.14 -4.36
CA SER A 41 8.09 6.74 -3.84
C SER A 41 8.18 6.59 -2.32
N LEU A 42 7.08 6.87 -1.61
CA LEU A 42 7.00 6.73 -0.15
C LEU A 42 7.22 5.29 0.31
N LEU A 43 6.64 4.30 -0.39
CA LEU A 43 6.84 2.89 -0.10
C LEU A 43 8.30 2.46 -0.27
N LEU A 44 8.94 2.88 -1.37
CA LEU A 44 10.34 2.55 -1.65
C LEU A 44 11.29 3.18 -0.63
N GLU A 45 11.06 4.44 -0.28
CA GLU A 45 11.81 5.14 0.75
C GLU A 45 11.66 4.44 2.10
N SER A 46 10.42 4.10 2.47
CA SER A 46 10.13 3.37 3.72
C SER A 46 10.83 2.02 3.76
N LYS A 47 10.79 1.24 2.67
CA LYS A 47 11.50 -0.04 2.55
C LYS A 47 12.99 0.11 2.83
N THR A 48 13.61 1.13 2.24
CA THR A 48 15.04 1.41 2.40
C THR A 48 15.37 1.83 3.83
N GLN A 49 14.58 2.73 4.42
CA GLN A 49 14.78 3.17 5.80
C GLN A 49 14.61 2.04 6.80
N PHE A 50 13.57 1.20 6.65
CA PHE A 50 13.39 0.03 7.49
C PHE A 50 14.55 -0.95 7.34
N HIS A 51 15.00 -1.22 6.12
CA HIS A 51 16.16 -2.08 5.89
C HIS A 51 17.41 -1.56 6.59
N MET A 52 17.74 -0.27 6.45
CA MET A 52 18.89 0.34 7.11
C MET A 52 18.76 0.31 8.64
N MET A 53 17.58 0.62 9.17
CA MET A 53 17.32 0.61 10.61
C MET A 53 17.47 -0.81 11.18
N PHE A 54 16.89 -1.81 10.52
CA PHE A 54 17.00 -3.21 10.95
C PHE A 54 18.41 -3.76 10.77
N MET A 55 19.12 -3.37 9.72
CA MET A 55 20.53 -3.74 9.56
C MET A 55 21.39 -3.19 10.69
N ARG A 56 21.16 -1.94 11.09
CA ARG A 56 21.89 -1.32 12.20
C ARG A 56 21.57 -1.96 13.55
N THR A 57 20.32 -2.30 13.81
CA THR A 57 19.88 -2.82 15.12
C THR A 57 20.13 -4.33 15.27
N TYR A 58 19.95 -5.13 14.21
CA TYR A 58 19.97 -6.59 14.28
C TYR A 58 21.14 -7.24 13.54
N GLY A 59 21.87 -6.49 12.72
CA GLY A 59 23.07 -6.95 12.02
C GLY A 59 22.85 -8.24 11.22
N VAL A 60 23.74 -9.20 11.40
CA VAL A 60 23.83 -10.43 10.58
C VAL A 60 22.57 -11.30 10.66
N ILE A 61 21.83 -11.27 11.78
CA ILE A 61 20.60 -12.05 11.96
C ILE A 61 19.51 -11.59 10.98
N TYR A 62 19.43 -10.27 10.75
CA TYR A 62 18.54 -9.69 9.77
C TYR A 62 19.01 -9.95 8.33
N GLN A 63 20.31 -9.86 8.05
CA GLN A 63 20.86 -10.09 6.70
C GLN A 63 20.54 -11.50 6.17
N LYS A 64 20.49 -12.52 7.04
CA LYS A 64 20.11 -13.89 6.64
C LYS A 64 18.62 -14.04 6.30
N ASN A 65 17.79 -13.13 6.78
CA ASN A 65 16.33 -13.18 6.63
C ASN A 65 15.79 -11.96 5.87
N SER A 66 16.65 -11.18 5.20
CA SER A 66 16.27 -9.92 4.54
C SER A 66 15.28 -10.13 3.40
N ASP A 67 15.32 -11.30 2.78
CA ASP A 67 14.45 -11.66 1.65
C ASP A 67 12.98 -11.65 2.06
N VAL A 68 12.68 -12.10 3.28
CA VAL A 68 11.33 -12.10 3.84
C VAL A 68 10.75 -10.68 3.93
N PHE A 69 11.59 -9.70 4.25
CA PHE A 69 11.16 -8.29 4.29
C PHE A 69 10.97 -7.74 2.88
N SER A 70 11.88 -8.05 1.97
CA SER A 70 11.77 -7.64 0.57
C SER A 70 10.50 -8.18 -0.08
N ASP A 71 10.16 -9.44 0.17
CA ASP A 71 8.95 -10.10 -0.33
C ASP A 71 7.68 -9.44 0.23
N LEU A 72 7.67 -9.10 1.52
CA LEU A 72 6.53 -8.41 2.14
C LEU A 72 6.26 -7.03 1.50
N PHE A 73 7.30 -6.24 1.24
CA PHE A 73 7.14 -4.96 0.53
C PHE A 73 6.72 -5.16 -0.93
N ASN A 74 7.23 -6.20 -1.60
CA ASN A 74 6.83 -6.54 -2.97
C ASN A 74 5.35 -6.95 -3.04
N GLU A 75 4.85 -7.67 -2.04
CA GLU A 75 3.42 -7.97 -1.93
C GLU A 75 2.60 -6.68 -1.75
N LEU A 76 3.01 -5.77 -0.88
CA LEU A 76 2.32 -4.49 -0.67
C LEU A 76 2.24 -3.66 -1.96
N GLU A 77 3.34 -3.57 -2.72
CA GLU A 77 3.35 -2.90 -4.03
C GLU A 77 2.40 -3.57 -5.04
N LYS A 78 2.39 -4.91 -5.09
CA LYS A 78 1.45 -5.67 -5.93
C LYS A 78 0.01 -5.40 -5.51
N TYR A 79 -0.31 -5.43 -4.22
CA TYR A 79 -1.67 -5.16 -3.74
C TYR A 79 -2.14 -3.77 -4.14
N PHE A 80 -1.28 -2.76 -4.01
CA PHE A 80 -1.61 -1.40 -4.44
C PHE A 80 -1.83 -1.30 -5.95
N ALA A 81 -1.03 -2.02 -6.75
CA ALA A 81 -1.16 -2.00 -8.21
C ALA A 81 -2.46 -2.66 -8.73
N HIS A 82 -3.02 -3.65 -8.02
CA HIS A 82 -4.20 -4.40 -8.46
C HIS A 82 -5.54 -3.84 -7.94
N GLY A 83 -5.51 -2.80 -7.09
CA GLY A 83 -6.58 -1.79 -6.98
C GLY A 83 -7.96 -2.22 -6.46
N ARG A 84 -8.07 -3.27 -5.62
CA ARG A 84 -9.39 -3.76 -5.13
C ARG A 84 -9.51 -3.97 -3.63
N VAL A 85 -8.61 -3.42 -2.81
CA VAL A 85 -8.61 -3.68 -1.37
C VAL A 85 -8.49 -2.38 -0.60
N ASP A 86 -9.21 -2.30 0.53
CA ASP A 86 -9.11 -1.22 1.49
C ASP A 86 -7.65 -1.08 1.95
N LEU A 87 -7.07 0.11 1.77
CA LEU A 87 -5.70 0.40 2.16
C LEU A 87 -5.49 0.16 3.66
N MET A 88 -6.49 0.46 4.49
CA MET A 88 -6.39 0.30 5.93
C MET A 88 -6.22 -1.17 6.31
N GLU A 89 -7.04 -2.06 5.74
CA GLU A 89 -6.95 -3.51 5.95
C GLU A 89 -5.61 -4.08 5.45
N VAL A 90 -5.15 -3.61 4.28
CA VAL A 90 -3.85 -4.03 3.71
C VAL A 90 -2.70 -3.62 4.62
N MET A 91 -2.74 -2.39 5.16
CA MET A 91 -1.70 -1.88 6.06
C MET A 91 -1.73 -2.62 7.41
N ASP A 92 -2.89 -2.91 7.97
CA ASP A 92 -3.02 -3.68 9.21
C ASP A 92 -2.45 -5.10 9.05
N LYS A 93 -2.81 -5.78 7.95
CA LYS A 93 -2.27 -7.10 7.63
C LYS A 93 -0.76 -7.07 7.38
N PHE A 94 -0.27 -6.01 6.73
CA PHE A 94 1.15 -5.79 6.50
C PHE A 94 1.91 -5.66 7.83
N PHE A 95 1.49 -4.76 8.72
CA PHE A 95 2.17 -4.54 10.00
C PHE A 95 2.08 -5.78 10.90
N SER A 96 0.93 -6.45 10.96
CA SER A 96 0.78 -7.72 11.68
C SER A 96 1.79 -8.77 11.19
N THR A 97 1.93 -8.90 9.86
CA THR A 97 2.89 -9.83 9.26
C THR A 97 4.33 -9.39 9.51
N LEU A 98 4.63 -8.09 9.40
CA LEU A 98 5.95 -7.52 9.66
C LEU A 98 6.40 -7.80 11.10
N TYR A 99 5.54 -7.52 12.08
CA TYR A 99 5.83 -7.78 13.49
C TYR A 99 6.05 -9.25 13.77
N ARG A 100 5.23 -10.14 13.20
CA ARG A 100 5.43 -11.59 13.30
C ARG A 100 6.79 -12.02 12.74
N LYS A 101 7.15 -11.54 11.55
CA LYS A 101 8.46 -11.85 10.93
C LYS A 101 9.62 -11.30 11.74
N MET A 102 9.52 -10.08 12.25
CA MET A 102 10.51 -9.48 13.15
C MET A 102 10.67 -10.29 14.44
N PHE A 103 9.56 -10.73 15.03
CA PHE A 103 9.58 -11.57 16.23
C PHE A 103 10.27 -12.91 15.99
N THR A 104 10.05 -13.56 14.83
CA THR A 104 10.74 -14.81 14.49
C THR A 104 12.25 -14.62 14.27
N VAL A 105 12.67 -13.50 13.68
CA VAL A 105 14.09 -13.20 13.45
C VAL A 105 14.79 -12.93 14.79
N LEU A 106 14.14 -12.17 15.67
CA LEU A 106 14.61 -11.86 17.03
C LEU A 106 14.75 -13.10 17.91
N ASN A 107 13.80 -14.05 17.80
CA ASN A 107 13.77 -15.27 18.58
C ASN A 107 14.29 -16.48 17.81
N SER A 108 15.12 -16.31 16.78
CA SER A 108 15.67 -17.41 15.96
C SER A 108 16.49 -18.45 16.74
N GLN A 109 16.83 -18.17 18.00
CA GLN A 109 17.46 -19.11 18.94
C GLN A 109 16.45 -20.01 19.68
N TYR A 110 15.16 -19.64 19.67
CA TYR A 110 14.05 -20.46 20.13
C TYR A 110 13.34 -20.98 18.89
N ALA A 111 13.55 -22.25 18.54
CA ALA A 111 12.70 -22.93 17.59
C ALA A 111 11.26 -22.85 18.11
N PHE A 112 10.45 -21.95 17.53
CA PHE A 112 9.02 -21.89 17.79
C PHE A 112 8.40 -23.12 17.16
N ASP A 113 8.38 -24.21 17.94
CA ASP A 113 7.57 -25.37 17.67
C ASP A 113 6.11 -24.88 17.55
N GLU A 114 5.42 -25.28 16.49
CA GLU A 114 4.14 -24.73 16.00
C GLU A 114 3.00 -24.72 17.04
N ASN A 115 3.21 -25.32 18.22
CA ASN A 115 2.28 -25.38 19.34
C ASN A 115 2.19 -24.10 20.20
N PHE A 116 3.02 -23.09 19.97
CA PHE A 116 2.97 -21.82 20.74
C PHE A 116 2.03 -20.75 20.18
N GLY A 117 1.50 -20.93 18.96
CA GLY A 117 0.61 -19.95 18.30
C GLY A 117 -0.68 -19.64 19.07
N GLY A 118 -1.14 -20.55 19.94
CA GLY A 118 -2.33 -20.32 20.76
C GLY A 118 -2.11 -19.47 22.02
N LYS A 119 -0.85 -19.24 22.45
CA LYS A 119 -0.57 -18.57 23.74
C LYS A 119 -0.21 -17.08 23.62
N LEU A 120 0.12 -16.59 22.42
CA LEU A 120 0.32 -15.16 22.23
C LEU A 120 -1.01 -14.38 22.22
N GLN A 121 -2.11 -15.04 21.86
CA GLN A 121 -3.44 -14.43 21.88
C GLN A 121 -4.02 -14.28 23.31
N THR A 122 -3.49 -15.03 24.28
CA THR A 122 -3.91 -14.95 25.70
C THR A 122 -3.16 -13.90 26.51
N CYS A 123 -2.09 -13.29 26.00
CA CYS A 123 -1.33 -12.27 26.73
C CYS A 123 -1.86 -10.84 26.53
N GLU A 124 -2.66 -10.57 25.49
CA GLU A 124 -3.30 -9.25 25.29
C GLU A 124 -4.53 -9.04 26.17
N THR A 125 -5.20 -10.10 26.62
CA THR A 125 -6.41 -10.01 27.46
C THR A 125 -6.12 -9.86 28.95
N ALA A 126 -4.87 -10.00 29.40
CA ALA A 126 -4.48 -9.86 30.81
C ALA A 126 -4.06 -8.45 31.23
N LYS A 127 -4.11 -7.45 30.33
CA LYS A 127 -3.72 -6.05 30.61
C LYS A 127 -4.88 -5.07 30.85
N TYR A 128 -6.12 -5.54 30.84
CA TYR A 128 -7.31 -4.72 31.09
C TYR A 128 -8.09 -5.20 32.32
N HIS A 129 -7.38 -5.46 33.41
CA HIS A 129 -7.91 -5.29 34.77
C HIS A 129 -7.39 -3.98 35.35
#